data_AF-A0A0Q5N6T3-F1
#
_entry.id   AF-A0A0Q5N6T3-F1
#
_cell.length_a   1.000
_cell.length_b   1.000
_cell.length_c   1.000
_cell.angle_alpha   90.00
_cell.angle_beta   90.00
_cell.angle_gamma   90.00
#
_symmetry.space_group_name_H-M   'P 1'
#
loop_
_entity.id
_entity.type
_entity.pdbx_description
1 polymer ?
#
loop_
_entity_poly.entity_id
_entity_poly.type
_entity_poly.pdbx_seq_one_letter_code
_entity_poly.pdbx_strand_id
1 'polypeptide(L)'
;MKVRLFPLFKILLLMAIAFLVTSCAKSDNQDLDTKVRFINVIDEKPQDFYLNNVKSATSISYNGNSDYIVPAGDKEYTIFAKNTGSQSVSDSLKYFFSVGRNYSVYYHKKSEKDSVLHILEDNLTPDTANARLFFINLGHTLNSRVSIKNENSNPVNLTLANGENSGYIKIPVGKNSKLYFNLIDSAQVIDTISYTNFFKGKTYTIIIDGVNKGANKGKLRERLIVNN
;
A
#
# COMPACT_ATOMS: atom_id res chain seq x y z
N MET A 1 -53.73 30.47 -54.68
CA MET A 1 -52.43 31.03 -54.22
C MET A 1 -51.57 29.86 -53.73
N LYS A 2 -50.61 29.37 -54.53
CA LYS A 2 -49.79 28.19 -54.21
C LYS A 2 -48.50 28.63 -53.51
N VAL A 3 -48.42 28.44 -52.19
CA VAL A 3 -47.21 28.74 -51.41
C VAL A 3 -46.16 27.65 -51.69
N ARG A 4 -45.02 28.04 -52.27
CA ARG A 4 -43.91 27.12 -52.59
C ARG A 4 -43.10 26.83 -51.33
N LEU A 5 -43.40 25.71 -50.67
CA LEU A 5 -42.79 25.22 -49.44
C LEU A 5 -41.38 24.60 -49.63
N PHE A 6 -40.63 24.99 -50.67
CA PHE A 6 -39.47 24.23 -51.14
C PHE A 6 -38.07 24.66 -50.62
N PRO A 7 -37.80 25.90 -50.16
CA PRO A 7 -36.45 26.25 -49.69
C PRO A 7 -36.20 25.96 -48.20
N LEU A 8 -37.26 25.88 -47.37
CA LEU A 8 -37.13 25.75 -45.91
C LEU A 8 -36.64 24.35 -45.48
N PHE A 9 -37.03 23.31 -46.21
CA PHE A 9 -36.64 21.93 -45.90
C PHE A 9 -35.13 21.67 -46.11
N LYS A 10 -34.51 22.35 -47.08
CA LYS A 10 -33.07 22.22 -47.35
C LYS A 10 -32.20 22.89 -46.29
N ILE A 11 -32.67 24.01 -45.73
CA ILE A 11 -31.96 24.72 -44.65
C ILE A 11 -32.05 23.92 -43.35
N LEU A 12 -33.22 23.33 -43.05
CA LEU A 12 -33.40 22.49 -41.87
C LEU A 12 -32.52 21.23 -41.91
N LEU A 13 -32.38 20.61 -43.09
CA LEU A 13 -31.54 19.43 -43.29
C LEU A 13 -30.04 19.74 -43.12
N LEU A 14 -29.57 20.90 -43.60
CA LEU A 14 -28.19 21.33 -43.42
C LEU A 14 -27.86 21.61 -41.94
N MET A 15 -28.81 22.19 -41.21
CA MET A 15 -28.66 22.50 -39.78
C MET A 15 -28.65 21.21 -38.94
N ALA A 16 -29.44 20.20 -39.30
CA ALA A 16 -29.44 18.90 -38.62
C ALA A 16 -28.12 18.12 -38.78
N ILE A 17 -27.44 18.24 -39.92
CA ILE A 17 -26.13 17.59 -40.15
C ILE A 17 -25.02 18.24 -39.30
N ALA A 18 -25.08 19.57 -39.08
CA ALA A 18 -24.12 20.27 -38.24
C ALA A 18 -24.17 19.86 -36.76
N PHE A 19 -25.35 19.45 -36.25
CA PHE A 19 -25.49 18.93 -34.88
C PHE A 19 -25.03 17.48 -34.70
N LEU A 20 -24.87 16.70 -35.78
CA LEU A 20 -24.46 15.29 -35.69
C LEU A 20 -22.94 15.10 -35.57
N VAL A 21 -22.13 16.11 -35.92
CA VAL A 21 -20.66 16.06 -35.84
C VAL A 21 -20.06 16.60 -34.53
N THR A 22 -20.88 17.08 -33.60
CA THR A 22 -20.42 17.49 -32.25
C THR A 22 -20.56 16.37 -31.22
N SER A 23 -20.62 15.10 -31.65
CA SER A 23 -20.38 13.98 -30.74
C SER A 23 -18.93 14.07 -30.27
N CYS A 24 -18.71 14.79 -29.18
CA CYS A 24 -17.50 14.66 -28.38
C CYS A 24 -17.34 13.18 -28.10
N ALA A 25 -16.36 12.54 -28.75
CA ALA A 25 -15.81 11.30 -28.27
C ALA A 25 -15.23 11.60 -26.88
N LYS A 26 -16.08 11.46 -25.86
CA LYS A 26 -15.62 11.32 -24.49
C LYS A 26 -14.91 9.97 -24.50
N SER A 27 -13.60 9.99 -24.70
CA SER A 27 -12.81 8.80 -24.44
C SER A 27 -13.06 8.47 -22.98
N ASP A 28 -13.81 7.40 -22.71
CA ASP A 28 -13.83 6.72 -21.42
C ASP A 28 -12.46 6.05 -21.19
N ASN A 29 -11.39 6.85 -21.32
CA ASN A 29 -10.16 6.55 -20.64
C ASN A 29 -10.53 6.73 -19.18
N GLN A 30 -10.90 5.63 -18.52
CA GLN A 30 -10.68 5.55 -17.10
C GLN A 30 -9.20 5.84 -16.91
N ASP A 31 -8.86 7.09 -16.59
CA ASP A 31 -7.52 7.47 -16.18
C ASP A 31 -7.25 6.67 -14.91
N LEU A 32 -6.65 5.50 -15.09
CA LEU A 32 -6.36 4.61 -14.00
C LEU A 32 -5.15 5.18 -13.26
N ASP A 33 -5.42 5.89 -12.17
CA ASP A 33 -4.38 6.49 -11.34
C ASP A 33 -3.39 5.44 -10.84
N THR A 34 -2.11 5.74 -10.95
CA THR A 34 -1.06 5.04 -10.21
C THR A 34 -0.98 5.64 -8.83
N LYS A 35 -1.00 4.83 -7.78
CA LYS A 35 -0.98 5.32 -6.40
C LYS A 35 0.24 4.80 -5.66
N VAL A 36 0.91 5.66 -4.91
CA VAL A 36 2.08 5.30 -4.11
C VAL A 36 1.94 5.88 -2.72
N ARG A 37 2.23 5.09 -1.69
CA ARG A 37 2.38 5.59 -0.31
C ARG A 37 3.72 5.17 0.26
N PHE A 38 4.20 5.96 1.22
CA PHE A 38 5.48 5.72 1.88
C PHE A 38 5.26 5.35 3.34
N ILE A 39 6.00 4.36 3.82
CA ILE A 39 5.90 3.83 5.18
C ILE A 39 7.30 3.83 5.80
N ASN A 40 7.43 4.46 6.96
CA ASN A 40 8.69 4.44 7.71
C ASN A 40 8.59 3.45 8.87
N VAL A 41 9.46 2.44 8.85
CA VAL A 41 9.59 1.40 9.87
C VAL A 41 10.90 1.58 10.67
N ILE A 42 11.62 2.68 10.48
CA ILE A 42 12.85 2.96 11.22
C ILE A 42 12.56 3.83 12.44
N ASP A 43 12.84 3.29 13.63
CA ASP A 43 12.75 3.99 14.92
C ASP A 43 13.95 4.91 15.19
N GLU A 44 14.19 5.81 14.23
CA GLU A 44 15.19 6.88 14.24
C GLU A 44 14.54 8.23 13.86
N LYS A 45 15.26 9.13 13.17
CA LYS A 45 14.72 10.40 12.70
C LYS A 45 13.58 10.16 11.69
N PRO A 46 12.56 11.06 11.64
CA PRO A 46 11.57 11.03 10.59
C PRO A 46 12.20 11.10 9.20
N GLN A 47 11.49 10.57 8.21
CA GLN A 47 11.98 10.44 6.84
C GLN A 47 11.19 11.31 5.87
N ASP A 48 11.92 11.95 4.96
CA ASP A 48 11.39 12.56 3.75
C ASP A 48 11.63 11.59 2.59
N PHE A 49 10.61 11.37 1.77
CA PHE A 49 10.65 10.48 0.60
C PHE A 49 10.53 11.27 -0.69
N TYR A 50 11.23 10.80 -1.72
CA TYR A 50 11.34 11.50 -3.00
C TYR A 50 11.10 10.58 -4.19
N LEU A 51 10.48 11.14 -5.23
CA LEU A 51 10.35 10.54 -6.55
C LEU A 51 11.04 11.47 -7.56
N ASN A 52 12.13 11.01 -8.20
CA ASN A 52 12.92 11.80 -9.16
C ASN A 52 13.29 13.21 -8.65
N ASN A 53 13.81 13.29 -7.41
CA ASN A 53 14.18 14.54 -6.71
C ASN A 53 13.01 15.44 -6.26
N VAL A 54 11.76 15.08 -6.57
CA VAL A 54 10.59 15.78 -6.02
C VAL A 54 10.23 15.16 -4.67
N LYS A 55 10.13 15.98 -3.62
CA LYS A 55 9.69 15.50 -2.30
C LYS A 55 8.21 15.10 -2.39
N SER A 56 7.92 13.85 -2.07
CA SER A 56 6.61 13.22 -2.21
C SER A 56 5.94 12.93 -0.87
N ALA A 57 6.71 12.71 0.19
CA ALA A 57 6.22 12.64 1.56
C ALA A 57 7.24 13.28 2.50
N THR A 58 6.77 13.91 3.57
CA THR A 58 7.62 14.69 4.49
C THR A 58 7.43 14.23 5.93
N SER A 59 8.53 14.17 6.67
CA SER A 59 8.55 13.94 8.11
C SER A 59 7.73 12.73 8.57
N ILE A 60 7.83 11.62 7.82
CA ILE A 60 7.18 10.37 8.20
C ILE A 60 7.93 9.76 9.38
N SER A 61 7.40 9.93 10.57
CA SER A 61 7.93 9.35 11.82
C SER A 61 7.93 7.82 11.78
N TYR A 62 8.65 7.20 12.71
CA TYR A 62 8.56 5.76 12.96
C TYR A 62 7.09 5.33 13.14
N ASN A 63 6.72 4.22 12.51
CA ASN A 63 5.34 3.74 12.48
C ASN A 63 4.35 4.79 11.93
N GLY A 64 4.84 5.69 11.06
CA GLY A 64 4.03 6.55 10.23
C GLY A 64 3.87 6.00 8.82
N ASN A 65 2.89 6.52 8.09
CA ASN A 65 2.82 6.40 6.64
C ASN A 65 2.24 7.69 6.06
N SER A 66 2.53 7.96 4.79
CA SER A 66 1.82 9.00 4.04
C SER A 66 0.44 8.50 3.61
N ASP A 67 -0.41 9.43 3.17
CA ASP A 67 -1.51 9.09 2.27
C ASP A 67 -0.96 8.57 0.93
N TYR A 68 -1.84 7.96 0.14
CA TYR A 68 -1.52 7.66 -1.25
C TYR A 68 -1.40 8.96 -2.05
N ILE A 69 -0.27 9.14 -2.71
CA ILE A 69 -0.07 10.15 -3.73
C ILE A 69 -0.29 9.55 -5.12
N VAL A 70 -0.52 10.40 -6.12
CA VAL A 70 -0.79 10.00 -7.51
C VAL A 70 0.34 10.46 -8.44
N PRO A 71 1.46 9.72 -8.55
CA PRO A 71 2.46 9.98 -9.58
C PRO A 71 1.95 9.54 -10.97
N ALA A 72 2.70 9.91 -12.02
CA ALA A 72 2.44 9.40 -13.35
C ALA A 72 2.73 7.88 -13.41
N GLY A 73 1.82 7.13 -14.03
CA GLY A 73 2.00 5.71 -14.31
C GLY A 73 2.88 5.44 -15.53
N ASP A 74 3.15 4.16 -15.76
CA ASP A 74 4.01 3.61 -16.82
C ASP A 74 5.34 4.34 -16.94
N LYS A 75 5.96 4.59 -15.78
CA LYS A 75 7.17 5.41 -15.66
C LYS A 75 8.12 4.85 -14.61
N GLU A 76 9.42 4.89 -14.94
CA GLU A 76 10.49 4.62 -13.97
C GLU A 76 10.74 5.85 -13.09
N TYR A 77 10.86 5.60 -11.79
CA TYR A 77 11.25 6.58 -10.79
C TYR A 77 12.51 6.13 -10.07
N THR A 78 13.42 7.08 -9.83
CA THR A 78 14.42 6.97 -8.77
C THR A 78 13.75 7.41 -7.47
N ILE A 79 13.68 6.47 -6.52
CA ILE A 79 12.98 6.59 -5.26
C ILE A 79 14.04 6.60 -4.18
N PHE A 80 14.03 7.60 -3.31
CA PHE A 80 15.01 7.68 -2.23
C PHE A 80 14.44 8.29 -0.96
N ALA A 81 15.05 7.94 0.17
CA ALA A 81 14.72 8.47 1.49
C ALA A 81 15.86 9.33 2.04
N LYS A 82 15.52 10.34 2.84
CA LYS A 82 16.44 11.16 3.62
C LYS A 82 15.88 11.35 5.02
N ASN A 83 16.76 11.39 6.02
CA ASN A 83 16.39 11.98 7.31
C ASN A 83 15.83 13.40 7.08
N THR A 84 14.71 13.74 7.68
CA THR A 84 14.11 15.08 7.53
C THR A 84 15.11 16.16 7.91
N GLY A 85 15.26 17.16 7.02
CA GLY A 85 16.24 18.25 7.16
C GLY A 85 17.69 17.88 6.76
N SER A 86 17.95 16.64 6.34
CA SER A 86 19.26 16.21 5.83
C SER A 86 19.34 16.32 4.30
N GLN A 87 20.55 16.49 3.78
CA GLN A 87 20.82 16.35 2.34
C GLN A 87 21.31 14.95 1.94
N SER A 88 21.82 14.18 2.90
CA SER A 88 22.33 12.83 2.66
C SER A 88 21.20 11.87 2.35
N VAL A 89 21.30 11.21 1.20
CA VAL A 89 20.44 10.09 0.81
C VAL A 89 20.78 8.88 1.69
N SER A 90 19.77 8.30 2.32
CA SER A 90 19.95 7.13 3.19
C SER A 90 19.85 5.82 2.42
N ASP A 91 18.92 5.73 1.46
CA ASP A 91 18.87 4.65 0.47
C ASP A 91 18.17 5.16 -0.81
N SER A 92 18.44 4.49 -1.94
CA SER A 92 17.88 4.81 -3.25
C SER A 92 17.70 3.56 -4.09
N LEU A 93 16.57 3.47 -4.80
CA LEU A 93 16.32 2.41 -5.78
C LEU A 93 15.54 2.95 -6.99
N LYS A 94 15.62 2.23 -8.11
CA LYS A 94 14.81 2.50 -9.29
C LYS A 94 13.65 1.52 -9.39
N TYR A 95 12.47 2.01 -9.75
CA TYR A 95 11.29 1.17 -9.91
C TYR A 95 10.34 1.72 -10.97
N PHE A 96 9.75 0.82 -11.76
CA PHE A 96 8.76 1.15 -12.78
C PHE A 96 7.35 1.00 -12.21
N PHE A 97 6.63 2.10 -12.03
CA PHE A 97 5.23 2.05 -11.61
C PHE A 97 4.32 1.91 -12.82
N SER A 98 3.43 0.92 -12.80
CA SER A 98 2.45 0.69 -13.88
C SER A 98 1.16 1.44 -13.64
N VAL A 99 0.51 1.89 -14.72
CA VAL A 99 -0.78 2.59 -14.67
C VAL A 99 -1.86 1.73 -13.99
N GLY A 100 -2.72 2.36 -13.18
CA GLY A 100 -3.79 1.69 -12.44
C GLY A 100 -3.37 0.78 -11.29
N ARG A 101 -2.10 0.80 -10.89
CA ARG A 101 -1.59 0.01 -9.76
C ARG A 101 -1.35 0.87 -8.53
N ASN A 102 -1.42 0.22 -7.37
CA ASN A 102 -1.17 0.84 -6.08
C ASN A 102 0.12 0.25 -5.51
N TYR A 103 0.94 1.04 -4.84
CA TYR A 103 2.22 0.60 -4.30
C TYR A 103 2.49 1.14 -2.90
N SER A 104 3.12 0.31 -2.08
CA SER A 104 3.65 0.66 -0.78
C SER A 104 5.17 0.63 -0.83
N VAL A 105 5.80 1.76 -0.48
CA VAL A 105 7.25 1.89 -0.36
C VAL A 105 7.60 1.88 1.13
N TYR A 106 8.19 0.79 1.58
CA TYR A 106 8.66 0.62 2.96
C TYR A 106 10.11 1.06 3.05
N TYR A 107 10.44 1.85 4.06
CA TYR A 107 11.81 2.09 4.45
C TYR A 107 12.05 1.47 5.82
N HIS A 108 12.99 0.53 5.88
CA HIS A 108 13.22 -0.27 7.06
C HIS A 108 14.71 -0.61 7.22
N LYS A 109 15.10 -1.06 8.41
CA LYS A 109 16.44 -1.58 8.65
C LYS A 109 16.57 -2.98 8.07
N LYS A 110 17.65 -3.22 7.31
CA LYS A 110 18.08 -4.57 6.88
C LYS A 110 19.08 -5.16 7.86
N SER A 111 19.93 -4.31 8.45
CA SER A 111 20.91 -4.64 9.47
C SER A 111 20.99 -3.47 10.47
N GLU A 112 21.84 -3.55 11.50
CA GLU A 112 22.03 -2.42 12.42
C GLU A 112 22.50 -1.15 11.71
N LYS A 113 23.33 -1.32 10.66
CA LYS A 113 23.95 -0.22 9.91
C LYS A 113 23.16 0.13 8.65
N ASP A 114 22.56 -0.86 8.01
CA ASP A 114 21.96 -0.70 6.69
C ASP A 114 20.45 -0.52 6.78
N SER A 115 19.96 0.49 6.09
CA SER A 115 18.54 0.74 5.85
C SER A 115 18.26 0.59 4.37
N VAL A 116 17.11 0.04 4.02
CA VAL A 116 16.73 -0.22 2.63
C VAL A 116 15.29 0.15 2.34
N LEU A 117 15.04 0.54 1.10
CA LEU A 117 13.73 0.69 0.50
C LEU A 117 13.26 -0.66 -0.05
N HIS A 118 11.99 -0.98 0.18
CA HIS A 118 11.33 -2.17 -0.32
C HIS A 118 9.99 -1.75 -0.91
N ILE A 119 9.68 -2.17 -2.13
CA ILE A 119 8.44 -1.79 -2.83
C ILE A 119 7.57 -3.02 -3.07
N LEU A 120 6.29 -2.90 -2.74
CA LEU A 120 5.29 -3.93 -3.01
C LEU A 120 4.07 -3.32 -3.70
N GLU A 121 3.50 -4.07 -4.63
CA GLU A 121 2.20 -3.73 -5.22
C GLU A 121 1.08 -4.06 -4.21
N ASP A 122 0.23 -3.08 -3.94
CA ASP A 122 -0.96 -3.22 -3.11
C ASP A 122 -2.13 -3.72 -3.97
N ASN A 123 -2.65 -4.90 -3.61
CA ASN A 123 -3.90 -5.39 -4.17
C ASN A 123 -5.07 -4.96 -3.29
N LEU A 124 -5.72 -3.86 -3.69
CA LEU A 124 -6.84 -3.24 -2.98
C LEU A 124 -8.22 -3.73 -3.45
N THR A 125 -8.29 -4.82 -4.23
CA THR A 125 -9.58 -5.39 -4.66
C THR A 125 -10.45 -5.74 -3.44
N PRO A 126 -11.67 -5.19 -3.32
CA PRO A 126 -12.53 -5.49 -2.17
C PRO A 126 -12.92 -6.99 -2.13
N ASP A 127 -13.01 -7.55 -0.93
CA ASP A 127 -13.68 -8.84 -0.69
C ASP A 127 -14.83 -8.60 0.28
N THR A 128 -16.07 -8.61 -0.23
CA THR A 128 -17.24 -8.25 0.57
C THR A 128 -17.60 -9.30 1.63
N ALA A 129 -17.05 -10.51 1.53
CA ALA A 129 -17.33 -11.60 2.46
C ALA A 129 -16.30 -11.68 3.60
N ASN A 130 -15.06 -11.25 3.36
CA ASN A 130 -13.92 -11.46 4.25
C ASN A 130 -13.16 -10.17 4.55
N ALA A 131 -12.30 -10.20 5.57
CA ALA A 131 -11.18 -9.27 5.64
C ALA A 131 -10.00 -9.86 4.85
N ARG A 132 -9.21 -9.00 4.20
CA ARG A 132 -7.99 -9.38 3.49
C ARG A 132 -6.77 -8.91 4.28
N LEU A 133 -5.82 -9.78 4.54
CA LEU A 133 -4.63 -9.47 5.31
C LEU A 133 -3.38 -9.69 4.46
N PHE A 134 -2.43 -8.78 4.56
CA PHE A 134 -1.10 -8.89 4.03
C PHE A 134 -0.10 -8.75 5.17
N PHE A 135 0.72 -9.77 5.41
CA PHE A 135 1.75 -9.73 6.43
C PHE A 135 3.10 -9.49 5.80
N ILE A 136 3.92 -8.64 6.43
CA ILE A 136 5.32 -8.46 6.06
C ILE A 136 6.17 -8.39 7.32
N ASN A 137 7.25 -9.14 7.35
CA ASN A 137 8.23 -9.07 8.44
C ASN A 137 9.42 -8.22 8.00
N LEU A 138 9.62 -7.08 8.67
CA LEU A 138 10.72 -6.14 8.45
C LEU A 138 11.63 -6.01 9.70
N GLY A 139 11.44 -6.90 10.68
CA GLY A 139 12.14 -6.88 11.96
C GLY A 139 13.53 -7.50 11.91
N HIS A 140 14.54 -6.73 11.49
CA HIS A 140 15.94 -7.21 11.43
C HIS A 140 16.56 -7.60 12.79
N THR A 141 15.99 -7.14 13.91
CA THR A 141 16.44 -7.52 15.26
C THR A 141 15.78 -8.79 15.78
N LEU A 142 14.82 -9.35 15.05
CA LEU A 142 14.20 -10.63 15.40
C LEU A 142 15.15 -11.76 15.00
N ASN A 143 15.61 -12.54 15.98
CA ASN A 143 16.60 -13.59 15.77
C ASN A 143 16.01 -14.90 15.21
N SER A 144 14.69 -14.95 15.00
CA SER A 144 13.99 -16.12 14.48
C SER A 144 12.80 -15.72 13.61
N ARG A 145 12.23 -16.70 12.89
CA ARG A 145 11.02 -16.48 12.08
C ARG A 145 9.84 -16.14 13.00
N VAL A 146 8.91 -15.35 12.48
CA VAL A 146 7.68 -15.02 13.19
C VAL A 146 6.58 -15.97 12.75
N SER A 147 6.07 -16.76 13.70
CA SER A 147 4.87 -17.58 13.57
C SER A 147 3.62 -16.72 13.74
N ILE A 148 2.70 -16.80 12.78
CA ILE A 148 1.41 -16.11 12.79
C ILE A 148 0.31 -17.15 12.76
N LYS A 149 -0.57 -17.11 13.77
CA LYS A 149 -1.65 -18.07 13.95
C LYS A 149 -2.97 -17.39 14.28
N ASN A 150 -4.10 -18.02 13.95
CA ASN A 150 -5.42 -17.69 14.50
C ASN A 150 -6.09 -18.92 15.12
N GLU A 151 -7.28 -18.75 15.70
CA GLU A 151 -8.00 -19.85 16.33
C GLU A 151 -8.55 -20.87 15.30
N ASN A 152 -8.62 -22.14 15.73
CA ASN A 152 -8.69 -23.40 14.95
C ASN A 152 -9.75 -23.56 13.83
N SER A 153 -10.65 -22.59 13.58
CA SER A 153 -11.73 -22.76 12.60
C SER A 153 -11.36 -22.41 11.15
N ASN A 154 -10.30 -21.62 10.92
CA ASN A 154 -9.79 -21.25 9.59
C ASN A 154 -8.30 -20.89 9.71
N PRO A 155 -7.39 -21.88 9.77
CA PRO A 155 -6.04 -21.66 10.27
C PRO A 155 -5.21 -20.80 9.30
N VAL A 156 -5.06 -19.53 9.64
CA VAL A 156 -3.82 -18.80 9.36
C VAL A 156 -2.74 -19.56 10.12
N ASN A 157 -1.79 -20.15 9.42
CA ASN A 157 -0.62 -20.80 10.01
C ASN A 157 0.55 -20.60 9.06
N LEU A 158 1.29 -19.52 9.27
CA LEU A 158 2.41 -19.17 8.42
C LEU A 158 3.58 -18.68 9.27
N THR A 159 4.78 -18.77 8.70
CA THR A 159 5.99 -18.23 9.33
C THR A 159 6.69 -17.30 8.36
N LEU A 160 7.16 -16.14 8.83
CA LEU A 160 7.91 -15.17 8.01
C LEU A 160 9.29 -14.91 8.61
N ALA A 161 10.35 -15.08 7.81
CA ALA A 161 11.66 -14.50 8.10
C ALA A 161 11.68 -13.00 7.80
N ASN A 162 12.71 -12.30 8.27
CA ASN A 162 12.95 -10.91 7.92
C ASN A 162 13.04 -10.72 6.39
N GLY A 163 12.29 -9.76 5.86
CA GLY A 163 12.14 -9.46 4.44
C GLY A 163 11.05 -10.25 3.72
N GLU A 164 10.46 -11.27 4.34
CA GLU A 164 9.39 -12.07 3.72
C GLU A 164 8.01 -11.47 3.94
N ASN A 165 7.09 -11.81 3.03
CA ASN A 165 5.68 -11.45 3.11
C ASN A 165 4.77 -12.65 2.77
N SER A 166 3.52 -12.58 3.18
CA SER A 166 2.56 -13.68 3.01
C SER A 166 1.79 -13.67 1.68
N GLY A 167 1.89 -12.60 0.89
CA GLY A 167 0.81 -12.24 -0.04
C GLY A 167 -0.51 -11.93 0.70
N TYR A 168 -1.59 -11.76 -0.05
CA TYR A 168 -2.91 -11.48 0.52
C TYR A 168 -3.64 -12.76 0.88
N ILE A 169 -3.97 -12.92 2.15
CA ILE A 169 -4.83 -14.00 2.66
C ILE A 169 -6.21 -13.47 3.02
N LYS A 170 -7.22 -14.33 2.94
CA LYS A 170 -8.60 -14.00 3.31
C LYS A 170 -8.91 -14.63 4.66
N ILE A 171 -9.55 -13.87 5.54
CA ILE A 171 -10.04 -14.37 6.82
C ILE A 171 -11.52 -13.99 7.00
N PRO A 172 -12.38 -14.93 7.43
CA PRO A 172 -13.70 -14.59 7.88
C PRO A 172 -13.63 -13.69 9.11
N VAL A 173 -14.49 -12.68 9.18
CA VAL A 173 -14.56 -11.78 10.34
C VAL A 173 -15.39 -12.42 11.45
N GLY A 174 -14.85 -12.48 12.66
CA GLY A 174 -15.50 -13.05 13.84
C GLY A 174 -14.49 -13.39 14.92
N LYS A 175 -14.89 -13.94 16.06
CA LYS A 175 -13.98 -14.21 17.20
C LYS A 175 -12.71 -14.99 16.81
N ASN A 176 -12.84 -15.91 15.85
CA ASN A 176 -11.76 -16.77 15.39
C ASN A 176 -10.75 -16.05 14.45
N SER A 177 -10.96 -14.76 14.13
CA SER A 177 -9.99 -13.95 13.38
C SER A 177 -8.94 -13.27 14.27
N LYS A 178 -8.99 -13.49 15.59
CA LYS A 178 -7.92 -13.04 16.48
C LYS A 178 -6.59 -13.66 16.06
N LEU A 179 -5.57 -12.83 15.91
CA LEU A 179 -4.23 -13.24 15.49
C LEU A 179 -3.28 -13.29 16.69
N TYR A 180 -2.36 -14.24 16.63
CA TYR A 180 -1.29 -14.48 17.60
C TYR A 180 0.06 -14.44 16.89
N PHE A 181 1.01 -13.71 17.46
CA PHE A 181 2.35 -13.52 16.93
C PHE A 181 3.40 -14.02 17.92
N ASN A 182 4.19 -14.98 17.49
CA ASN A 182 5.26 -15.59 18.29
C ASN A 182 6.54 -15.67 17.47
N LEU A 183 7.68 -15.56 18.13
CA LEU A 183 8.93 -16.06 17.57
C LEU A 183 8.92 -17.60 17.63
N ILE A 184 9.41 -18.29 16.59
CA ILE A 184 9.34 -19.77 16.52
C ILE A 184 10.13 -20.47 17.63
N ASP A 185 11.13 -19.80 18.18
CA ASP A 185 11.98 -20.24 19.29
C ASP A 185 11.49 -19.74 20.65
N SER A 186 10.38 -18.99 20.69
CA SER A 186 9.73 -18.53 21.93
C SER A 186 8.56 -19.43 22.30
N ALA A 187 8.55 -19.89 23.55
CA ALA A 187 7.43 -20.64 24.13
C ALA A 187 6.23 -19.75 24.51
N GLN A 188 6.38 -18.42 24.53
CA GLN A 188 5.34 -17.48 24.92
C GLN A 188 4.73 -16.75 23.72
N VAL A 189 3.41 -16.54 23.79
CA VAL A 189 2.74 -15.58 22.89
C VAL A 189 3.26 -14.19 23.20
N ILE A 190 3.81 -13.53 22.18
CA ILE A 190 4.47 -12.24 22.37
C ILE A 190 3.48 -11.11 22.11
N ASP A 191 2.64 -11.24 21.09
CA ASP A 191 1.61 -10.23 20.80
C ASP A 191 0.35 -10.79 20.14
N THR A 192 -0.73 -10.00 20.14
CA THR A 192 -2.01 -10.36 19.52
C THR A 192 -2.73 -9.17 18.89
N ILE A 193 -3.35 -9.40 17.73
CA ILE A 193 -4.32 -8.46 17.15
C ILE A 193 -5.73 -9.00 17.42
N SER A 194 -6.53 -8.21 18.15
CA SER A 194 -7.93 -8.54 18.44
C SER A 194 -8.76 -8.66 17.16
N TYR A 195 -9.70 -9.62 17.17
CA TYR A 195 -10.67 -9.82 16.08
C TYR A 195 -11.52 -8.58 15.78
N THR A 196 -11.71 -7.70 16.77
CA THR A 196 -12.50 -6.47 16.65
C THR A 196 -11.90 -5.44 15.70
N ASN A 197 -10.65 -5.62 15.28
CA ASN A 197 -9.98 -4.74 14.32
C ASN A 197 -10.29 -5.07 12.85
N PHE A 198 -10.92 -6.22 12.59
CA PHE A 198 -11.15 -6.71 11.24
C PHE A 198 -12.61 -6.53 10.81
N PHE A 199 -12.81 -5.95 9.63
CA PHE A 199 -14.11 -5.71 9.01
C PHE A 199 -14.16 -6.32 7.61
N LYS A 200 -15.34 -6.78 7.20
CA LYS A 200 -15.55 -7.31 5.84
C LYS A 200 -15.36 -6.20 4.81
N GLY A 201 -14.82 -6.52 3.63
CA GLY A 201 -14.53 -5.53 2.59
C GLY A 201 -13.22 -4.78 2.77
N LYS A 202 -12.58 -4.92 3.94
CA LYS A 202 -11.36 -4.20 4.28
C LYS A 202 -10.11 -5.02 4.04
N THR A 203 -9.09 -4.34 3.56
CA THR A 203 -7.76 -4.86 3.30
C THR A 203 -6.78 -4.23 4.27
N TYR A 204 -5.95 -5.05 4.90
CA TYR A 204 -5.03 -4.65 5.94
C TYR A 204 -3.62 -5.09 5.60
N THR A 205 -2.65 -4.24 5.94
CA THR A 205 -1.24 -4.60 6.00
C THR A 205 -0.84 -4.70 7.46
N ILE A 206 -0.33 -5.87 7.87
CA ILE A 206 0.29 -6.07 9.18
C ILE A 206 1.80 -6.06 8.96
N ILE A 207 2.46 -5.03 9.48
CA ILE A 207 3.91 -4.93 9.50
C ILE A 207 4.39 -5.55 10.81
N ILE A 208 5.32 -6.48 10.72
CA ILE A 208 6.00 -7.08 11.86
C ILE A 208 7.40 -6.51 11.91
N ASP A 209 7.82 -6.09 13.08
CA ASP A 209 9.10 -5.45 13.36
C ASP A 209 9.68 -5.99 14.67
N GLY A 210 10.94 -5.67 14.94
CA GLY A 210 11.58 -5.93 16.22
C GLY A 210 12.04 -4.64 16.86
N VAL A 211 11.89 -4.52 18.18
CA VAL A 211 12.46 -3.38 18.90
C VAL A 211 13.95 -3.26 18.59
N ASN A 212 14.39 -2.07 18.19
CA ASN A 212 15.75 -1.86 17.71
C ASN A 212 16.68 -1.21 18.76
N LYS A 213 16.14 -0.73 19.88
CA LYS A 213 16.90 -0.02 20.94
C LYS A 213 16.43 -0.33 22.36
N GLY A 214 17.33 -0.12 23.32
CA GLY A 214 17.06 -0.26 24.76
C GLY A 214 16.94 -1.71 25.24
N ALA A 215 16.54 -1.88 26.50
CA ALA A 215 16.44 -3.19 27.18
C ALA A 215 15.43 -4.16 26.53
N ASN A 216 14.57 -3.66 25.64
CA ASN A 216 13.57 -4.44 24.93
C ASN A 216 14.02 -4.85 23.52
N LYS A 217 15.26 -4.57 23.11
CA LYS A 217 15.77 -4.90 21.76
C LYS A 217 15.52 -6.38 21.42
N GLY A 218 15.01 -6.63 20.22
CA GLY A 218 14.64 -7.97 19.73
C GLY A 218 13.25 -8.44 20.16
N LYS A 219 12.51 -7.68 20.98
CA LYS A 219 11.09 -7.99 21.22
C LYS A 219 10.28 -7.75 19.95
N LEU A 220 9.38 -8.69 19.64
CA LEU A 220 8.43 -8.57 18.54
C LEU A 220 7.50 -7.38 18.76
N ARG A 221 7.18 -6.69 17.67
CA ARG A 221 6.12 -5.69 17.57
C ARG A 221 5.39 -5.85 16.26
N GLU A 222 4.13 -5.50 16.24
CA GLU A 222 3.36 -5.39 15.02
C GLU A 222 2.64 -4.04 14.89
N ARG A 223 2.27 -3.73 13.65
CA ARG A 223 1.49 -2.56 13.31
C ARG A 223 0.45 -2.93 12.26
N LEU A 224 -0.80 -2.61 12.55
CA LEU A 224 -1.91 -2.74 11.61
C LEU A 224 -2.09 -1.43 10.82
N ILE A 225 -2.15 -1.53 9.49
CA ILE A 225 -2.49 -0.44 8.58
C ILE A 225 -3.75 -0.84 7.81
N VAL A 226 -4.76 0.03 7.78
CA VAL A 226 -5.97 -0.14 6.96
C VAL A 226 -5.70 0.46 5.58
N ASN A 227 -5.92 -0.31 4.52
CA ASN A 227 -5.55 0.10 3.16
C ASN A 227 -6.72 0.68 2.35
N ASN A 228 -7.98 0.41 2.73
CA ASN A 228 -9.19 0.88 2.04
C ASN A 228 -10.41 0.97 2.98
#